data_AF-A0A8J6NBC8-F1
#
_entry.id   AF-A0A8J6NBC8-F1
#
_cell.length_a   1.000
_cell.length_b   1.000
_cell.length_c   1.000
_cell.angle_alpha   90.00
_cell.angle_beta   90.00
_cell.angle_gamma   90.00
#
_symmetry.space_group_name_H-M   'P 1'
#
loop_
_entity.id
_entity.type
_entity.pdbx_description
1 polymer ?
#
loop_
_entity_poly.entity_id
_entity_poly.type
_entity_poly.pdbx_seq_one_letter_code
_entity_poly.pdbx_strand_id
1 'polypeptide(L)' 'MAAGESFDFICAGDIVGKMDRVILYAGGEITGIEKRAGGTVIGVCKSEPKAESTL' A
#
# COMPACT_ATOMS: atom_id res chain seq x y z
N MET A 1 7.44 -1.15 10.04
CA MET A 1 6.14 -1.81 10.27
C MET A 1 6.38 -3.29 10.34
N ALA A 2 5.79 -3.94 11.33
CA ALA A 2 5.72 -5.39 11.42
C ALA A 2 4.76 -5.92 10.35
N ALA A 3 4.90 -7.20 10.00
CA ALA A 3 3.97 -7.85 9.08
C ALA A 3 2.55 -7.90 9.67
N GLY A 4 1.54 -7.72 8.83
CA GLY A 4 0.14 -7.65 9.24
C GLY A 4 -0.32 -6.27 9.74
N GLU A 5 0.59 -5.32 9.96
CA GLU A 5 0.19 -3.95 10.27
C GLU A 5 -0.42 -3.26 9.05
N SER A 6 -1.53 -2.56 9.26
CA SER A 6 -2.24 -1.80 8.23
C SER A 6 -2.20 -0.30 8.53
N PHE A 7 -2.12 0.51 7.48
CA PHE A 7 -2.13 1.96 7.58
C PHE A 7 -2.83 2.58 6.37
N ASP A 8 -3.46 3.72 6.61
CA ASP A 8 -4.11 4.51 5.58
C ASP A 8 -3.30 5.78 5.33
N PHE A 9 -3.19 6.18 4.06
CA PHE A 9 -2.64 7.49 3.70
C PHE A 9 -3.50 8.21 2.68
N ILE A 10 -3.44 9.53 2.73
CA ILE A 10 -4.23 10.43 1.89
C ILE A 10 -3.33 11.01 0.82
N CYS A 11 -3.68 10.81 -0.44
CA CYS A 11 -3.01 11.40 -1.59
C CYS A 11 -3.87 12.50 -2.21
N ALA A 12 -3.28 13.67 -2.44
CA ALA A 12 -3.88 14.70 -3.28
C ALA A 12 -3.69 14.32 -4.77
N GLY A 13 -4.77 14.37 -5.55
CA GLY A 13 -4.76 14.05 -6.98
C GLY A 13 -4.71 12.56 -7.34
N ASP A 14 -4.56 12.25 -8.63
CA ASP A 14 -4.54 10.88 -9.17
C ASP A 14 -3.14 10.25 -9.11
N ILE A 15 -2.60 10.14 -7.89
CA ILE A 15 -1.28 9.54 -7.63
C ILE A 15 -1.35 8.03 -7.37
N VAL A 16 -2.56 7.48 -7.25
CA VAL A 16 -2.84 6.08 -6.87
C VAL A 16 -2.03 5.10 -7.71
N GLY A 17 -2.01 5.26 -9.04
CA GLY A 17 -1.26 4.39 -9.94
C GLY A 17 0.27 4.48 -9.81
N LYS A 18 0.79 5.55 -9.22
CA LYS A 18 2.23 5.70 -8.90
C LYS A 18 2.58 5.09 -7.54
N MET A 19 1.65 5.14 -6.59
CA MET A 19 1.85 4.60 -5.24
C MET A 19 1.89 3.07 -5.23
N ASP A 20 1.17 2.39 -6.14
CA ASP A 20 1.17 0.92 -6.25
C ASP A 20 2.58 0.31 -6.30
N ARG A 21 3.47 0.85 -7.16
CA ARG A 21 4.86 0.37 -7.25
C ARG A 21 5.66 0.60 -5.98
N VAL A 22 5.42 1.73 -5.31
CA VAL A 22 6.12 2.07 -4.06
C VAL A 22 5.67 1.14 -2.95
N ILE A 23 4.37 0.87 -2.87
CA ILE A 23 3.77 -0.05 -1.89
C ILE A 23 4.32 -1.46 -2.10
N LEU A 24 4.32 -1.94 -3.35
CA LEU A 24 4.88 -3.23 -3.70
C LEU A 24 6.38 -3.32 -3.37
N TYR A 25 7.17 -2.30 -3.71
CA TYR A 25 8.60 -2.26 -3.41
C TYR A 25 8.88 -2.23 -1.90
N ALA A 26 8.02 -1.56 -1.12
CA ALA A 26 8.08 -1.57 0.33
C ALA A 26 7.57 -2.89 0.94
N GLY A 27 7.16 -3.86 0.10
CA GLY A 27 6.60 -5.15 0.51
C GLY A 27 5.27 -5.01 1.24
N GLY A 28 4.43 -4.09 0.79
CA GLY A 28 3.04 -3.97 1.20
C GLY A 28 2.08 -4.27 0.06
N GLU A 29 0.81 -4.36 0.41
CA GLU A 29 -0.30 -4.62 -0.52
C GLU A 29 -1.41 -3.61 -0.30
N ILE A 30 -2.01 -3.12 -1.39
CA ILE A 30 -3.18 -2.24 -1.31
C ILE A 30 -4.39 -3.07 -0.85
N THR A 31 -5.03 -2.65 0.23
CA THR A 31 -6.24 -3.28 0.76
C THR A 31 -7.52 -2.54 0.35
N GLY A 32 -7.42 -1.25 0.00
CA GLY A 32 -8.57 -0.46 -0.42
C GLY A 32 -8.19 0.91 -0.99
N ILE A 33 -9.05 1.43 -1.86
CA ILE A 33 -8.92 2.77 -2.46
C ILE A 33 -10.26 3.48 -2.35
N GLU A 34 -10.29 4.61 -1.65
CA GLU A 34 -11.50 5.43 -1.48
C GLU A 34 -11.29 6.84 -2.04
N LYS A 35 -12.06 7.22 -3.06
CA LYS A 35 -11.99 8.56 -3.66
C LYS A 35 -12.92 9.52 -2.93
N ARG A 36 -12.38 10.64 -2.44
CA ARG A 36 -13.10 11.72 -1.75
C ARG A 36 -12.88 13.06 -2.46
N ALA A 37 -13.73 14.05 -2.17
CA ALA A 37 -13.66 15.38 -2.78
C ALA A 37 -12.31 16.12 -2.56
N GLY A 38 -11.54 15.74 -1.52
CA GLY A 38 -10.24 16.32 -1.18
C GLY A 38 -9.02 15.46 -1.52
N GLY A 39 -9.19 14.28 -2.13
CA GLY A 39 -8.10 13.36 -2.42
C GLY A 39 -8.52 11.89 -2.40
N THR A 40 -7.56 11.00 -2.54
CA THR A 40 -7.77 9.55 -2.48
C THR A 40 -7.15 8.99 -1.21
N VAL A 41 -7.92 8.24 -0.45
CA VAL A 41 -7.44 7.44 0.68
C VAL A 41 -7.02 6.07 0.16
N ILE A 42 -5.81 5.63 0.49
CA ILE A 42 -5.29 4.32 0.11
C ILE A 42 -4.96 3.57 1.40
N GLY A 43 -5.59 2.43 1.59
CA GLY A 43 -5.27 1.49 2.67
C GLY A 43 -4.20 0.50 2.20
N VAL A 44 -3.20 0.26 3.05
CA VAL A 44 -2.09 -0.65 2.78
C VAL A 44 -1.83 -1.55 3.97
N CYS A 45 -1.59 -2.83 3.69
CA CYS A 45 -1.13 -3.81 4.67
C CYS A 45 0.33 -4.16 4.40
N LYS A 46 1.14 -4.29 5.45
CA LYS A 46 2.50 -4.84 5.33
C LYS A 46 2.40 -6.35 5.11
N SER A 47 2.74 -6.80 3.92
CA SER A 47 2.78 -8.23 3.61
C SER A 47 3.83 -8.91 4.47
N GLU A 48 3.55 -10.16 4.86
CA GLU A 48 4.58 -11.00 5.45
C GLU A 48 5.77 -11.09 4.49
N PRO A 49 7.01 -11.04 5.01
CA PRO A 49 8.16 -11.33 4.18
C PRO A 49 7.94 -12.73 3.60
N LYS A 50 7.70 -12.82 2.29
CA LYS A 50 7.75 -14.10 1.61
C LYS A 50 9.15 -14.63 1.88
N ALA A 51 9.24 -15.70 2.67
CA ALA A 51 10.48 -16.42 2.85
C ALA A 51 11.02 -16.66 1.44
N GLU A 52 12.15 -16.04 1.11
CA GLU A 52 12.86 -16.33 -0.13
C GLU A 52 13.10 -17.84 -0.09
N SER A 53 12.37 -18.55 -0.93
CA SER A 53 12.56 -19.98 -1.11
C SER A 53 13.89 -20.11 -1.82
N THR A 54 14.96 -20.25 -1.05
CA THR A 54 16.29 -20.56 -1.54
C THR A 54 16.19 -21.89 -2.30
N LEU A 55 16.18 -21.79 -3.64
CA LEU A 55 16.39 -22.93 -4.54
C LEU A 55 17.89 -23.21 -4.68
#